data_AF-A0A3A8KLB3-F1
#
_entry.id   AF-A0A3A8KLB3-F1
#
_cell.length_a   1.000
_cell.length_b   1.000
_cell.length_c   1.000
_cell.angle_alpha   90.00
_cell.angle_beta   90.00
_cell.angle_gamma   90.00
#
_symmetry.space_group_name_H-M   'P 1'
#
loop_
_entity.id
_entity.type
_entity.pdbx_description
1 polymer ?
#
loop_
_entity_poly.entity_id
_entity_poly.type
_entity_poly.pdbx_seq_one_letter_code
_entity_poly.pdbx_strand_id
1 'polypeptide(L)'
;MTNLDWLKRAAQRSTTEPGLLGQVFATYQTLEHCSPEALADELGCNEQTLQMLALCRKPTGEVFAEQVKAICERFGLAPLALVNVLRQVEIMGEMETTAANDSGRGVARLQLAARDRSRKDKPTP
;
A
#
# COMPACT_ATOMS: atom_id res chain seq x y z
N MET A 1 17.80 -17.17 -22.25
CA MET A 1 16.84 -16.65 -21.26
C MET A 1 15.75 -17.68 -21.13
N THR A 2 15.68 -18.38 -20.00
CA THR A 2 14.59 -19.33 -19.80
C THR A 2 13.30 -18.54 -19.56
N ASN A 3 12.16 -19.11 -19.93
CA ASN A 3 10.85 -18.45 -19.84
C ASN A 3 10.51 -17.99 -18.39
N LEU A 4 11.21 -18.51 -17.38
CA LEU A 4 11.02 -18.11 -15.99
C LEU A 4 11.78 -16.84 -15.58
N ASP A 5 12.92 -16.54 -16.21
CA ASP A 5 13.79 -15.44 -15.80
C ASP A 5 13.16 -14.08 -16.07
N TRP A 6 12.50 -13.93 -17.23
CA TRP A 6 11.82 -12.69 -17.58
C TRP A 6 10.58 -12.47 -16.71
N LEU A 7 9.86 -13.54 -16.34
CA LEU A 7 8.68 -13.48 -15.50
C LEU A 7 9.04 -12.97 -14.10
N LYS A 8 10.06 -13.58 -13.48
CA LYS A 8 10.57 -13.13 -12.18
C LYS A 8 10.99 -11.66 -12.20
N ARG A 9 11.66 -11.24 -13.27
CA ARG A 9 12.11 -9.85 -13.42
C ARG A 9 10.97 -8.87 -13.68
N ALA A 10 9.95 -9.28 -14.42
CA ALA A 10 8.73 -8.49 -14.63
C ALA A 10 7.95 -8.35 -13.31
N ALA A 11 7.79 -9.44 -12.56
CA ALA A 11 7.15 -9.43 -11.25
C ALA A 11 7.90 -8.51 -10.28
N GLN A 12 9.24 -8.59 -10.25
CA GLN A 12 10.05 -7.69 -9.44
C GLN A 12 9.90 -6.21 -9.84
N ARG A 13 9.72 -5.90 -11.13
CA ARG A 13 9.47 -4.52 -11.57
C ARG A 13 8.07 -4.04 -11.18
N SER A 14 7.08 -4.94 -11.19
CA SER A 14 5.70 -4.59 -10.84
C SER A 14 5.51 -4.13 -9.39
N THR A 15 6.48 -4.37 -8.51
CA THR A 15 6.46 -3.90 -7.11
C THR A 15 6.56 -2.38 -6.98
N THR A 16 7.14 -1.71 -7.98
CA THR A 16 7.30 -0.24 -8.00
C THR A 16 6.30 0.44 -8.93
N GLU A 17 5.53 -0.31 -9.71
CA GLU A 17 4.59 0.23 -10.69
C GLU A 17 3.20 0.42 -10.06
N PRO A 18 2.68 1.67 -10.04
CA PRO A 18 1.40 1.95 -9.40
C PRO A 18 0.24 1.26 -10.12
N GLY A 19 -0.66 0.68 -9.34
CA GLY A 19 -1.89 0.06 -9.87
C GLY A 19 -1.71 -1.37 -10.38
N LEU A 20 -0.55 -2.00 -10.15
CA LEU A 20 -0.37 -3.43 -10.30
C LEU A 20 -0.48 -4.14 -8.93
N LEU A 21 -0.89 -5.41 -8.96
CA LEU A 21 -0.92 -6.24 -7.75
C LEU A 21 0.47 -6.48 -7.17
N GLY A 22 1.54 -6.43 -7.99
CA GLY A 22 2.91 -6.58 -7.50
C GLY A 22 3.28 -5.52 -6.46
N GLN A 23 2.83 -4.28 -6.64
CA GLN A 23 3.00 -3.22 -5.65
C GLN A 23 2.25 -3.56 -4.37
N VAL A 24 0.98 -3.99 -4.48
CA VAL A 24 0.15 -4.38 -3.33
C VAL A 24 0.82 -5.51 -2.54
N PHE A 25 1.29 -6.55 -3.22
CA PHE A 25 1.95 -7.68 -2.58
C PHE A 25 3.26 -7.30 -1.89
N ALA A 26 4.04 -6.39 -2.48
CA ALA A 26 5.25 -5.88 -1.85
C ALA A 26 4.93 -5.06 -0.59
N THR A 27 3.89 -4.23 -0.64
CA THR A 27 3.40 -3.50 0.53
C THR A 27 2.92 -4.47 1.60
N TYR A 28 2.07 -5.43 1.25
CA TYR A 28 1.58 -6.45 2.19
C TYR A 28 2.71 -7.21 2.89
N GLN A 29 3.70 -7.70 2.13
CA GLN A 29 4.87 -8.39 2.70
C GLN A 29 5.66 -7.52 3.67
N THR A 30 5.74 -6.21 3.40
CA THR A 30 6.42 -5.27 4.30
C THR A 30 5.61 -5.04 5.59
N LEU A 31 4.28 -4.96 5.48
CA LEU A 31 3.39 -4.75 6.63
C LEU A 31 3.35 -5.99 7.54
N GLU A 32 3.18 -7.17 6.95
CA GLU A 32 3.09 -8.44 7.67
C GLU A 32 4.45 -9.08 7.98
N HIS A 33 5.55 -8.47 7.52
CA HIS A 33 6.90 -9.01 7.65
C HIS A 33 7.01 -10.46 7.12
N CYS A 34 6.28 -10.78 6.06
CA CYS A 34 6.19 -12.13 5.50
C CYS A 34 7.04 -12.28 4.22
N SER A 35 7.44 -13.51 3.93
CA SER A 35 8.21 -13.82 2.73
C SER A 35 7.29 -14.02 1.51
N PRO A 36 7.82 -13.96 0.26
CA PRO A 36 7.05 -14.25 -0.93
C PRO A 36 6.39 -15.64 -0.91
N GLU A 37 7.08 -16.63 -0.33
CA GLU A 37 6.56 -18.00 -0.20
C GLU A 37 5.38 -18.05 0.79
N ALA A 38 5.49 -17.35 1.92
CA ALA A 38 4.40 -17.26 2.89
C ALA A 38 3.16 -16.58 2.28
N LEU A 39 3.34 -15.54 1.47
CA LEU A 39 2.24 -14.92 0.74
C LEU A 39 1.64 -15.86 -0.32
N ALA A 40 2.46 -16.65 -1.01
CA ALA A 40 1.98 -17.63 -1.97
C ALA A 40 1.10 -18.69 -1.28
N ASP A 41 1.54 -19.18 -0.12
CA ASP A 41 0.80 -20.14 0.71
C ASP A 41 -0.52 -19.55 1.21
N GLU A 42 -0.52 -18.29 1.66
CA GLU A 42 -1.72 -17.59 2.10
C GLU A 42 -2.75 -17.44 0.97
N LEU A 43 -2.29 -17.14 -0.25
CA LEU A 43 -3.14 -17.07 -1.43
C LEU A 43 -3.51 -18.46 -1.99
N GLY A 44 -2.93 -19.53 -1.46
CA GLY A 44 -3.15 -20.91 -1.92
C GLY A 44 -2.58 -21.17 -3.31
N CYS A 45 -1.45 -20.56 -3.65
CA CYS A 45 -0.84 -20.60 -4.98
C CYS A 45 0.66 -20.92 -4.93
N ASN A 46 1.25 -21.25 -6.08
CA ASN A 46 2.69 -21.46 -6.19
C ASN A 46 3.42 -20.15 -6.56
N GLU A 47 4.76 -20.15 -6.45
CA GLU A 47 5.59 -18.97 -6.74
C GLU A 47 5.39 -18.44 -8.17
N GLN A 48 5.24 -19.31 -9.17
CA GLN A 48 5.03 -18.90 -10.56
C GLN A 48 3.69 -18.18 -10.74
N THR A 49 2.63 -18.69 -10.13
CA THR A 49 1.30 -18.08 -10.12
C THR A 49 1.36 -16.74 -9.39
N LEU A 50 2.07 -16.64 -8.26
CA LEU A 50 2.26 -15.38 -7.55
C LEU A 50 2.96 -14.33 -8.44
N GLN A 51 4.01 -14.72 -9.16
CA GLN A 51 4.71 -13.84 -10.11
C GLN A 51 3.78 -13.38 -11.25
N MET A 52 2.86 -14.23 -11.71
CA MET A 52 1.88 -13.85 -12.74
C MET A 52 0.78 -12.94 -12.21
N LEU A 53 0.32 -13.20 -10.98
CA LEU A 53 -0.63 -12.32 -10.28
C LEU A 53 -0.07 -10.93 -10.09
N ALA A 54 1.22 -10.81 -9.75
CA ALA A 54 1.89 -9.52 -9.56
C ALA A 54 1.78 -8.60 -10.80
N LEU A 55 1.68 -9.18 -11.99
CA LEU A 55 1.51 -8.44 -13.25
C LEU A 55 0.06 -8.02 -13.55
N CYS A 56 -0.92 -8.55 -12.81
CA CYS A 56 -2.32 -8.18 -12.98
C CYS A 56 -2.57 -6.78 -12.44
N ARG A 57 -3.56 -6.10 -13.03
CA ARG A 57 -4.00 -4.78 -12.55
C ARG A 57 -4.69 -4.94 -11.19
N LYS A 58 -4.43 -4.00 -10.28
CA LYS A 58 -5.09 -3.91 -8.97
C LYS A 58 -6.60 -3.70 -9.18
N PRO A 59 -7.46 -4.52 -8.57
CA PRO A 59 -8.90 -4.29 -8.57
C PRO A 59 -9.29 -2.98 -7.88
N THR A 60 -10.21 -2.21 -8.45
CA THR A 60 -10.67 -0.91 -7.91
C THR A 60 -12.10 -0.56 -8.35
N GLY A 61 -12.72 0.38 -7.62
CA GLY A 61 -13.99 1.01 -8.01
C GLY A 61 -15.22 0.13 -7.80
N GLU A 62 -16.33 0.48 -8.46
CA GLU A 62 -17.63 -0.18 -8.31
C GLU A 62 -17.64 -1.64 -8.76
N VAL A 63 -16.75 -1.99 -9.71
CA VAL A 63 -16.61 -3.36 -10.26
C VAL A 63 -15.51 -4.18 -9.56
N PHE A 64 -15.05 -3.75 -8.38
CA PHE A 64 -13.99 -4.42 -7.62
C PHE A 64 -14.24 -5.93 -7.45
N ALA A 65 -15.45 -6.31 -7.03
CA ALA A 65 -15.78 -7.71 -6.77
C ALA A 65 -15.70 -8.58 -8.04
N GLU A 66 -16.15 -8.04 -9.18
CA GLU A 66 -16.08 -8.72 -10.47
C GLU A 66 -14.64 -8.89 -10.94
N GLN A 67 -13.81 -7.86 -10.78
CA GLN A 67 -12.39 -7.89 -11.12
C GLN A 67 -11.63 -8.93 -10.28
N VAL A 68 -11.86 -8.95 -8.96
CA VAL A 68 -11.28 -9.97 -8.07
C VAL A 68 -11.71 -11.37 -8.51
N LYS A 69 -13.01 -11.56 -8.75
CA LYS A 69 -13.55 -12.85 -9.19
C LYS A 69 -12.91 -13.32 -10.49
N ALA A 70 -12.77 -12.45 -11.49
CA ALA A 70 -12.15 -12.78 -12.77
C ALA A 70 -10.68 -13.19 -12.63
N ILE A 71 -9.93 -12.52 -11.75
CA ILE A 71 -8.54 -12.90 -11.44
C ILE A 71 -8.51 -14.28 -10.76
N CYS A 72 -9.31 -14.47 -9.72
CA CYS A 72 -9.34 -15.72 -8.97
C CYS A 72 -9.76 -16.92 -9.84
N GLU A 73 -10.76 -16.76 -10.71
CA GLU A 73 -11.18 -17.80 -11.66
C GLU A 73 -10.07 -18.16 -12.65
N ARG A 74 -9.33 -17.16 -13.15
CA ARG A 74 -8.24 -17.38 -14.10
C ARG A 74 -7.07 -18.17 -13.50
N PHE A 75 -6.79 -17.99 -12.21
CA PHE A 75 -5.64 -18.58 -11.54
C PHE A 75 -6.00 -19.71 -10.56
N GLY A 76 -7.28 -20.03 -10.39
CA GLY A 76 -7.77 -21.08 -9.48
C GLY A 76 -7.63 -20.73 -8.00
N LEU A 77 -7.78 -19.46 -7.64
CA LEU A 77 -7.58 -18.97 -6.26
C LEU A 77 -8.89 -18.85 -5.49
N ALA A 78 -8.81 -18.87 -4.16
CA ALA A 78 -9.92 -18.51 -3.29
C ALA A 78 -10.13 -16.97 -3.29
N PRO A 79 -11.31 -16.45 -3.66
CA PRO A 79 -11.55 -15.01 -3.70
C PRO A 79 -11.32 -14.29 -2.36
N LEU A 80 -11.66 -14.95 -1.25
CA LEU A 80 -11.55 -14.37 0.09
C LEU A 80 -10.11 -14.01 0.45
N ALA A 81 -9.14 -14.87 0.11
CA ALA A 81 -7.72 -14.63 0.41
C ALA A 81 -7.21 -13.37 -0.29
N LEU A 82 -7.51 -13.22 -1.58
CA LEU A 82 -7.10 -12.04 -2.35
C LEU A 82 -7.77 -10.76 -1.84
N VAL A 83 -9.05 -10.83 -1.46
CA VAL A 83 -9.77 -9.67 -0.88
C VAL A 83 -9.13 -9.24 0.44
N ASN A 84 -8.77 -10.19 1.32
CA ASN A 84 -8.17 -9.88 2.61
C ASN A 84 -6.84 -9.14 2.44
N VAL A 85 -5.95 -9.65 1.57
CA VAL A 85 -4.67 -8.98 1.24
C VAL A 85 -4.92 -7.57 0.71
N LEU A 86 -5.85 -7.39 -0.24
CA LEU A 86 -6.19 -6.08 -0.81
C LEU A 86 -6.72 -5.10 0.24
N ARG A 87 -7.61 -5.57 1.12
CA ARG A 87 -8.20 -4.76 2.20
C ARG A 87 -7.17 -4.32 3.23
N GLN A 88 -6.26 -5.21 3.62
CA GLN A 88 -5.19 -4.92 4.58
C GLN A 88 -4.33 -3.75 4.08
N VAL A 89 -3.90 -3.82 2.82
CA VAL A 89 -3.08 -2.77 2.20
C VAL A 89 -3.84 -1.45 2.03
N GLU A 90 -5.13 -1.50 1.67
CA GLU A 90 -5.93 -0.27 1.55
C GLU A 90 -6.08 0.46 2.88
N ILE A 91 -6.43 -0.25 3.96
CA ILE A 91 -6.60 0.35 5.31
C ILE A 91 -5.30 1.00 5.78
N MET A 92 -4.16 0.32 5.59
CA MET A 92 -2.87 0.82 6.07
C MET A 92 -2.30 1.94 5.20
N GLY A 93 -2.53 1.89 3.88
CA GLY A 93 -2.13 2.96 2.95
C GLY A 93 -2.89 4.27 3.17
N GLU A 94 -4.16 4.22 3.60
CA GLU A 94 -4.93 5.41 3.98
C GLU A 94 -4.35 6.10 5.23
N MET A 95 -3.81 5.34 6.19
CA MET A 95 -3.19 5.89 7.40
C MET A 95 -1.89 6.64 7.08
N GLU A 96 -1.03 6.08 6.22
CA GLU A 96 0.22 6.74 5.77
C GLU A 96 -0.06 7.99 4.94
N THR A 97 -1.06 7.94 4.05
CA THR A 97 -1.43 9.09 3.22
C THR A 97 -2.03 10.22 4.05
N THR A 98 -2.77 9.90 5.12
CA THR A 98 -3.32 10.90 6.06
C THR A 98 -2.21 11.56 6.89
N ALA A 99 -1.19 10.80 7.32
CA ALA A 99 -0.02 11.36 7.99
C ALA A 99 0.85 12.24 7.06
N ALA A 100 0.94 11.91 5.77
CA ALA A 100 1.66 12.72 4.78
C ALA A 100 0.88 13.97 4.36
N ASN A 101 -0.45 13.90 4.25
CA ASN A 101 -1.32 15.04 3.90
C ASN A 101 -1.61 16.01 5.07
N ASP A 102 -1.25 15.66 6.31
CA ASP A 102 -1.27 16.62 7.44
C ASP A 102 -0.20 17.71 7.32
N SER A 103 0.65 17.65 6.28
CA SER A 103 1.52 18.77 5.89
C SER A 103 0.81 19.84 5.03
N GLY A 104 -0.48 19.66 4.70
CA GLY A 104 -1.10 20.37 3.57
C GLY A 104 -2.35 21.21 3.80
N ARG A 105 -3.22 20.94 4.78
CA ARG A 105 -4.51 21.68 4.89
C ARG A 105 -5.05 21.78 6.32
N GLY A 106 -4.82 22.94 6.95
CA GLY A 106 -5.89 23.64 7.64
C GLY A 106 -6.20 23.29 9.11
N VAL A 107 -5.28 22.74 9.89
CA VAL A 107 -5.40 22.84 11.36
C VAL A 107 -4.76 24.16 11.79
N ALA A 108 -5.55 24.99 12.45
CA ALA A 108 -5.10 26.19 13.13
C ALA A 108 -3.78 25.87 13.84
N ARG A 109 -2.69 26.46 13.31
CA ARG A 109 -1.39 26.51 13.97
C ARG A 109 -1.62 27.17 15.33
N LEU A 110 -1.87 26.36 16.35
CA LEU A 110 -1.73 26.76 17.73
C LEU A 110 -0.22 26.83 17.99
N GLN A 111 0.42 27.82 17.37
CA GLN A 111 1.76 28.24 17.75
C GLN A 111 1.62 28.86 19.13
N LEU A 112 1.97 28.08 20.15
CA LEU A 112 2.30 28.59 21.47
C LEU A 112 3.54 29.48 21.33
N ALA A 113 3.33 30.72 20.92
CA ALA A 113 4.31 31.78 21.07
C ALA A 113 4.49 32.01 22.58
N ALA A 114 5.69 31.75 23.07
CA ALA A 114 6.09 32.10 24.43
C ALA A 114 5.89 33.62 24.61
N ARG A 115 4.83 33.99 25.33
CA ARG A 115 4.57 35.38 25.74
C ARG A 115 5.36 35.63 27.01
N ASP A 116 6.61 36.07 26.87
CA ASP A 116 7.24 36.82 27.96
C ASP A 116 7.15 38.32 27.64
N ARG A 117 6.17 38.99 28.26
CA ARG A 117 6.09 40.44 28.31
C ARG A 117 6.55 40.88 29.69
N SER A 118 7.73 41.50 29.76
CA SER A 118 7.98 42.53 30.77
C SER A 118 8.36 43.82 30.05
N ARG A 119 7.36 44.71 29.92
CA ARG A 119 7.51 46.10 29.53
C ARG A 119 6.92 46.95 30.63
N LYS A 120 7.74 47.73 31.34
CA LYS A 120 7.51 49.13 31.81
C LYS A 120 8.64 49.52 32.77
N ASP A 121 9.18 50.73 32.84
CA ASP A 121 8.99 52.01 32.16
C ASP A 121 10.28 52.82 32.47
N LYS A 122 10.73 53.70 31.57
CA LYS A 122 11.52 54.87 31.99
C LYS A 122 10.53 56.04 32.07
N PRO A 123 10.64 56.92 33.07
CA PRO A 123 11.29 58.19 32.75
C PRO A 123 12.12 58.81 33.89
N THR A 124 13.09 59.60 33.44
CA THR A 124 13.90 60.61 34.13
C THR A 124 13.07 61.72 34.79
N PRO A 125 13.68 62.45 35.73
CA PRO A 125 13.81 63.90 35.60
C PRO A 125 15.20 64.32 35.11
#